data_AF-A0A357CW57-F1
#
_entry.id   AF-A0A357CW57-F1
#
_cell.length_a   1.000
_cell.length_b   1.000
_cell.length_c   1.000
_cell.angle_alpha   90.00
_cell.angle_beta   90.00
_cell.angle_gamma   90.00
#
_symmetry.space_group_name_H-M   'P 1'
#
loop_
_entity.id
_entity.type
_entity.pdbx_description
1 polymer ?
#
loop_
_entity_poly.entity_id
_entity_poly.type
_entity_poly.pdbx_seq_one_letter_code
_entity_poly.pdbx_strand_id
1 'polypeptide(L)' 'THTGQEFNYVLEGKIAVILNKKTIELSEGDSIYFDPSVPHGQIALGGTARFLTVIDKN' A
#
# COMPACT_ATOMS: atom_id res chain seq x y z
N THR A 1 5.85 -0.81 -10.35
CA THR A 1 4.79 -0.28 -11.23
C THR A 1 4.25 -1.42 -12.08
N HIS A 2 2.95 -1.42 -12.35
CA HIS A 2 2.27 -2.36 -13.24
C HIS A 2 0.90 -1.81 -13.67
N THR A 3 0.27 -2.43 -14.66
CA THR A 3 -1.11 -2.10 -15.07
C THR A 3 -2.13 -2.77 -14.15
N GLY A 4 -3.39 -2.34 -14.27
CA GLY A 4 -4.52 -2.90 -13.54
C GLY A 4 -4.81 -2.14 -12.25
N GLN A 5 -5.05 -2.87 -11.17
CA GLN A 5 -5.54 -2.33 -9.90
C GLN A 5 -4.76 -2.92 -8.73
N GLU A 6 -4.54 -2.11 -7.69
CA GLU A 6 -3.94 -2.59 -6.45
C GLU A 6 -4.72 -2.11 -5.23
N PHE A 7 -4.97 -3.03 -4.31
CA PHE A 7 -5.57 -2.80 -3.00
C PHE A 7 -4.63 -3.29 -1.91
N ASN A 8 -4.43 -2.51 -0.85
CA ASN A 8 -3.68 -2.89 0.34
C ASN A 8 -4.58 -2.75 1.58
N TYR A 9 -4.54 -3.73 2.49
CA TYR A 9 -5.21 -3.70 3.80
C TYR A 9 -4.22 -4.07 4.91
N VAL A 10 -4.09 -3.22 5.92
CA VAL A 10 -3.11 -3.43 7.00
C VAL A 10 -3.66 -4.42 8.02
N LEU A 11 -2.98 -5.55 8.17
CA LEU A 11 -3.33 -6.62 9.11
C LEU A 11 -2.72 -6.39 10.49
N GLU A 12 -1.55 -5.75 10.55
CA GLU A 12 -0.80 -5.54 11.79
C GLU A 12 0.24 -4.44 11.58
N GLY A 13 0.43 -3.58 12.60
CA GLY A 13 1.42 -2.52 12.58
C GLY A 13 1.01 -1.32 11.73
N LYS A 14 1.99 -0.57 11.22
CA LYS A 14 1.78 0.65 10.46
C LYS A 14 2.68 0.68 9.22
N ILE A 15 2.13 1.10 8.08
CA ILE A 15 2.89 1.28 6.84
C ILE A 15 2.74 2.70 6.31
N ALA A 16 3.70 3.15 5.53
CA ALA A 16 3.55 4.27 4.60
C ALA A 16 3.50 3.74 3.17
N VAL A 17 2.44 4.10 2.45
CA VAL A 17 2.31 3.87 1.01
C VAL A 17 2.72 5.15 0.29
N ILE A 18 3.79 5.05 -0.48
CA ILE A 18 4.34 6.15 -1.27
C ILE A 18 3.77 6.01 -2.67
N LEU A 19 3.04 7.03 -3.14
CA LEU A 19 2.47 7.13 -4.48
C LEU A 19 3.01 8.41 -5.13
N ASN A 20 3.95 8.29 -6.08
CA ASN A 20 4.71 9.43 -6.61
C ASN A 20 5.36 10.28 -5.50
N LYS A 21 4.85 11.50 -5.29
CA LYS A 21 5.33 12.48 -4.29
C LYS A 21 4.42 12.54 -3.06
N LYS A 22 3.40 11.68 -2.98
CA LYS A 22 2.46 11.63 -1.87
C LYS A 22 2.77 10.42 -1.01
N THR A 23 2.82 10.64 0.30
CA THR A 23 2.93 9.56 1.29
C THR A 23 1.61 9.47 2.04
N ILE A 24 1.08 8.26 2.17
CA ILE A 24 -0.15 7.96 2.87
C ILE A 24 0.20 6.95 3.96
N GLU A 25 0.01 7.32 5.22
CA GLU A 25 0.21 6.41 6.33
C GLU A 25 -1.07 5.63 6.61
N LEU A 26 -0.95 4.32 6.81
CA LEU A 26 -2.04 3.41 7.11
C LEU A 26 -1.70 2.64 8.38
N SER A 27 -2.63 2.61 9.32
CA SER A 27 -2.56 1.82 10.56
C SER A 27 -3.35 0.53 10.43
N GLU A 28 -3.24 -0.37 11.40
CA GLU A 28 -4.05 -1.61 11.44
C GLU A 28 -5.54 -1.34 11.19
N GLY A 29 -6.14 -2.11 10.28
CA GLY A 29 -7.52 -1.94 9.86
C GLY A 29 -7.75 -0.93 8.73
N ASP A 30 -6.76 -0.08 8.43
CA ASP A 30 -6.85 0.83 7.29
C ASP A 30 -6.61 0.10 5.96
N SER A 31 -7.15 0.68 4.89
CA SER A 31 -6.90 0.22 3.53
C SER A 31 -6.70 1.36 2.54
N ILE A 32 -6.09 1.02 1.41
CA ILE A 32 -5.98 1.90 0.25
C ILE A 32 -6.23 1.12 -1.04
N TYR A 33 -6.89 1.78 -1.99
CA TYR A 33 -6.99 1.36 -3.38
C TYR A 33 -6.37 2.45 -4.25
N PHE A 34 -5.52 2.09 -5.20
CA PHE A 34 -4.83 3.06 -6.06
C PHE A 34 -4.51 2.51 -7.45
N ASP A 35 -4.19 3.42 -8.37
CA ASP A 35 -3.66 3.10 -9.70
C ASP A 35 -2.18 2.70 -9.59
N PRO A 36 -1.80 1.43 -9.84
CA PRO A 36 -0.42 0.96 -9.71
C PRO A 36 0.48 1.34 -10.89
N SER A 37 -0.05 2.05 -11.90
CA SER A 37 0.75 2.55 -13.02
C SER A 37 1.70 3.67 -12.59
N VAL A 38 1.38 4.37 -11.50
CA VAL A 38 2.29 5.36 -10.90
C VAL A 38 3.38 4.67 -10.08
N PRO A 39 4.62 5.21 -10.05
CA PRO A 39 5.65 4.81 -9.10
C PRO A 39 5.12 4.70 -7.67
N HIS A 40 5.23 3.51 -7.09
CA HIS A 40 4.72 3.22 -5.75
C HIS A 40 5.61 2.26 -4.96
N GLY A 41 5.43 2.28 -3.64
CA GLY A 41 6.02 1.31 -2.72
C GLY A 41 5.49 1.45 -1.30
N GLN A 42 5.72 0.43 -0.48
CA GLN A 42 5.30 0.35 0.91
C GLN A 42 6.51 0.23 1.83
N ILE A 43 6.51 0.96 2.95
CA ILE A 43 7.54 0.86 3.99
C ILE A 43 6.90 0.71 5.37
N ALA A 44 7.44 -0.16 6.21
CA ALA A 44 6.99 -0.30 7.58
C ALA A 44 7.44 0.90 8.43
N LEU A 45 6.55 1.39 9.30
CA LEU A 45 6.83 2.51 10.21
C LEU A 45 6.97 2.00 11.64
N GLY A 46 8.16 2.14 12.22
CA GLY A 46 8.41 1.88 13.63
C GLY A 46 8.57 0.41 14.04
N GLY A 47 8.56 -0.54 13.09
CA GLY A 47 8.79 -1.96 13.39
C GLY A 47 8.33 -2.90 12.28
N THR A 48 7.97 -4.13 12.65
CA THR A 48 7.35 -5.10 11.74
C THR A 48 5.92 -4.66 11.43
N ALA A 49 5.55 -4.74 10.16
CA ALA A 49 4.17 -4.53 9.70
C ALA A 49 3.79 -5.65 8.74
N ARG A 50 2.49 -5.96 8.69
CA ARG A 50 1.94 -6.99 7.81
C ARG A 50 0.67 -6.45 7.16
N PHE A 51 0.55 -6.66 5.87
CA PHE A 51 -0.60 -6.20 5.08
C PHE A 51 -0.93 -7.23 4.00
N LEU A 52 -2.20 -7.24 3.60
CA LEU A 52 -2.68 -7.98 2.44
C LEU A 52 -2.62 -7.07 1.23
N THR A 53 -1.98 -7.53 0.16
CA THR A 53 -2.03 -6.92 -1.16
C THR A 53 -2.85 -7.79 -2.09
N VAL A 54 -3.81 -7.17 -2.78
CA VAL A 54 -4.53 -7.77 -3.91
C VAL A 54 -4.14 -6.98 -5.17
N ILE A 55 -3.62 -7.68 -6.17
CA ILE A 55 -3.24 -7.10 -7.46
C ILE A 55 -4.07 -7.79 -8.55
N ASP A 56 -4.84 -7.01 -9.29
CA ASP A 56 -5.48 -7.44 -10.53
C ASP A 56 -4.78 -6.78 -11.72
N LYS A 57 -4.58 -7.51 -12.80
CA LYS A 57 -3.87 -7.03 -14.01
C LYS A 57 -4.76 -6.96 -15.24
N ASN A 58 -6.04 -7.33 -15.10
CA ASN A 58 -7.01 -7.40 -16.19
C ASN A 58 -7.56 -6.02 -16.59
#